data_AF-A0AAQ0FFT3-F1
#
_entry.id   AF-A0AAQ0FFT3-F1
#
_cell.length_a   1.000
_cell.length_b   1.000
_cell.length_c   1.000
_cell.angle_alpha   90.00
_cell.angle_beta   90.00
_cell.angle_gamma   90.00
#
_symmetry.space_group_name_H-M   'P 1'
#
loop_
_entity.id
_entity.type
_entity.pdbx_description
1 polymer ?
#
loop_
_entity_poly.entity_id
_entity_poly.type
_entity_poly.pdbx_seq_one_letter_code
_entity_poly.pdbx_strand_id
1 'polypeptide(L)' 'MNGVDPNNVFALIAAAMATADAISQDTRQSLDSRDGAGRLRDALRSWKGLAFEYRDWTPAASRVPATTGANAA' A
#
# COMPACT_ATOMS: atom_id res chain seq x y z
N MET A 1 -4.34 12.91 2.67
CA MET A 1 -3.37 11.82 2.44
C MET A 1 -2.60 11.60 3.74
N ASN A 2 -2.61 10.36 4.25
CA ASN A 2 -2.49 9.95 5.67
C ASN A 2 -1.10 10.08 6.34
N GLY A 3 -0.24 11.01 5.95
CA GLY A 3 1.11 11.14 6.56
C GLY A 3 2.01 9.91 6.37
N VAL A 4 1.64 9.01 5.46
CA VAL A 4 2.45 7.84 5.06
C VAL A 4 3.48 8.32 4.04
N ASP A 5 4.76 8.12 4.33
CA ASP A 5 5.84 8.42 3.37
C ASP A 5 5.70 7.49 2.15
N PRO A 6 5.43 8.03 0.94
CA PRO A 6 5.29 7.23 -0.26
C PRO A 6 6.60 6.58 -0.72
N ASN A 7 7.74 6.98 -0.15
CA ASN A 7 9.03 6.37 -0.45
C ASN A 7 9.37 5.23 0.52
N ASN A 8 8.70 5.15 1.67
CA ASN A 8 8.98 4.12 2.67
C ASN A 8 8.10 2.88 2.41
N VAL A 9 8.71 1.83 1.86
CA VAL A 9 8.02 0.58 1.50
C VAL A 9 7.35 -0.10 2.70
N PHE A 10 7.98 -0.05 3.88
CA PHE A 10 7.41 -0.62 5.10
C PHE A 10 6.16 0.16 5.54
N ALA A 11 6.24 1.50 5.53
CA ALA A 11 5.11 2.35 5.87
C ALA A 11 3.93 2.15 4.91
N LEU A 12 4.21 2.02 3.60
CA LEU A 12 3.20 1.70 2.59
C LEU A 12 2.52 0.35 2.84
N ILE A 13 3.30 -0.71 3.08
CA ILE A 13 2.75 -2.04 3.35
C ILE A 13 1.91 -2.02 4.64
N ALA A 14 2.41 -1.38 5.71
CA ALA A 14 1.69 -1.28 6.97
C ALA A 14 0.37 -0.50 6.82
N ALA A 15 0.38 0.62 6.09
CA ALA A 15 -0.82 1.41 5.82
C ALA A 15 -1.83 0.62 4.95
N ALA A 16 -1.36 -0.03 3.89
CA ALA A 16 -2.22 -0.85 3.02
C ALA A 16 -2.86 -2.01 3.79
N MET A 17 -2.14 -2.66 4.71
CA MET A 17 -2.70 -3.69 5.59
C MET A 17 -3.80 -3.14 6.50
N ALA A 18 -3.59 -1.97 7.11
CA ALA A 18 -4.59 -1.34 7.97
C ALA A 18 -5.86 -0.97 7.19
N THR A 19 -5.71 -0.44 5.97
CA THR A 19 -6.83 -0.15 5.08
C THR A 19 -7.56 -1.42 4.66
N ALA A 20 -6.84 -2.47 4.27
CA ALA A 20 -7.43 -3.76 3.90
C ALA A 20 -8.20 -4.40 5.07
N ASP A 21 -7.68 -4.31 6.29
CA ASP A 21 -8.37 -4.79 7.49
C ASP A 21 -9.67 -4.02 7.74
N ALA A 22 -9.63 -2.68 7.66
CA ALA A 22 -10.81 -1.83 7.79
C ALA A 22 -11.89 -2.16 6.74
N ILE A 23 -11.50 -2.37 5.47
CA ILE A 23 -12.42 -2.76 4.40
C ILE A 23 -13.00 -4.16 4.66
N SER A 24 -12.19 -5.13 5.09
CA SER A 24 -12.66 -6.50 5.36
C SER A 24 -13.72 -6.56 6.48
N GLN A 25 -13.61 -5.65 7.44
CA GLN A 25 -14.52 -5.52 8.59
C GLN A 25 -15.72 -4.60 8.30
N ASP A 26 -15.67 -3.79 7.24
CA ASP A 26 -16.76 -2.88 6.87
C ASP A 26 -17.93 -3.65 6.25
N THR A 27 -19.00 -3.83 7.03
CA THR A 27 -20.22 -4.52 6.61
C THR A 27 -21.02 -3.78 5.55
N ARG A 28 -20.69 -2.51 5.26
CA ARG A 28 -21.29 -1.73 4.17
C ARG A 28 -20.69 -2.11 2.81
N GLN A 29 -19.52 -2.74 2.79
CA GLN A 29 -18.88 -3.22 1.58
C GLN A 29 -19.51 -4.55 1.12
N SER A 30 -19.46 -4.81 -0.19
CA SER A 30 -19.88 -6.10 -0.73
C SER A 30 -19.03 -7.24 -0.16
N LEU A 31 -19.61 -8.46 -0.13
CA LEU A 31 -18.90 -9.66 0.32
C LEU A 31 -17.60 -9.89 -0.46
N ASP A 32 -17.63 -9.74 -1.78
CA ASP A 32 -16.45 -9.90 -2.64
C ASP A 32 -15.33 -8.90 -2.31
N SER A 33 -15.69 -7.62 -2.09
CA SER A 33 -14.71 -6.60 -1.68
C SER A 33 -14.08 -6.91 -0.33
N ARG A 34 -14.87 -7.42 0.62
CA ARG A 34 -14.39 -7.79 1.96
C ARG A 34 -13.44 -8.99 1.91
N ASP A 35 -13.80 -10.01 1.13
CA ASP A 35 -12.99 -11.20 0.92
C ASP A 35 -11.68 -10.86 0.19
N GLY A 36 -11.76 -10.04 -0.86
CA GLY A 36 -10.59 -9.52 -1.58
C GLY A 36 -9.65 -8.74 -0.66
N ALA A 37 -10.20 -7.88 0.20
CA ALA A 37 -9.42 -7.14 1.19
C ALA A 37 -8.76 -8.06 2.24
N GLY A 38 -9.47 -9.09 2.70
CA GLY A 38 -8.90 -10.10 3.60
C GLY A 38 -7.71 -10.83 2.97
N ARG A 39 -7.85 -11.29 1.73
CA ARG A 39 -6.76 -11.94 0.96
C ARG A 39 -5.57 -10.99 0.75
N LEU A 40 -5.83 -9.72 0.44
CA LEU A 40 -4.78 -8.71 0.28
C LEU A 40 -4.02 -8.50 1.59
N ARG A 41 -4.73 -8.37 2.72
CA ARG A 41 -4.12 -8.22 4.05
C ARG A 41 -3.21 -9.40 4.37
N ASP A 42 -3.66 -10.62 4.10
CA ASP A 42 -2.90 -11.83 4.40
C ASP A 42 -1.68 -11.97 3.47
N ALA A 43 -1.82 -11.63 2.19
CA ALA A 43 -0.68 -11.54 1.27
C ALA A 43 0.34 -10.49 1.74
N LEU A 44 -0.08 -9.28 2.09
CA LEU A 44 0.82 -8.24 2.59
C LEU A 44 1.52 -8.64 3.90
N ARG A 45 0.87 -9.46 4.74
CA ARG A 45 1.47 -9.98 5.97
C ARG A 45 2.68 -10.86 5.72
N SER A 46 2.72 -11.63 4.62
CA SER A 46 3.91 -12.41 4.26
C SER A 46 5.09 -11.52 3.85
N TRP A 47 4.81 -10.35 3.25
CA TRP A 47 5.83 -9.39 2.84
C TRP A 47 6.28 -8.44 3.96
N LYS A 48 5.43 -8.22 4.99
CA LYS A 48 5.73 -7.31 6.10
C LYS A 48 7.02 -7.67 6.84
N GLY A 49 7.30 -8.96 7.02
CA GLY A 49 8.53 -9.43 7.67
C GLY A 49 9.78 -9.03 6.89
N LEU A 50 9.77 -9.22 5.58
CA LEU A 50 10.86 -8.81 4.68
C LEU A 50 11.00 -7.28 4.61
N ALA A 51 9.88 -6.56 4.58
CA ALA A 51 9.87 -5.10 4.54
C ALA A 51 10.38 -4.45 5.83
N PHE A 52 10.33 -5.15 6.98
CA PHE A 52 10.77 -4.61 8.26
C PHE A 52 12.26 -4.23 8.27
N GLU A 53 13.10 -4.97 7.56
CA GLU A 53 14.53 -4.65 7.37
C GLU A 53 14.74 -3.28 6.71
N TYR A 54 13.73 -2.80 5.98
CA TYR A 54 13.75 -1.52 5.27
C TYR A 54 12.92 -0.43 5.98
N ARG A 55 12.51 -0.64 7.24
CA ARG A 55 11.63 0.31 7.94
C ARG A 55 12.21 1.72 8.06
N ASP A 56 13.53 1.81 8.21
CA ASP A 56 14.29 3.05 8.37
C ASP A 56 14.95 3.46 7.03
N TRP A 57 14.79 2.64 5.99
CA TRP A 57 15.33 2.90 4.66
C TRP A 57 14.29 3.64 3.82
N THR A 58 14.63 4.88 3.45
CA THR A 58 13.91 5.63 2.43
C THR A 58 14.83 5.74 1.21
N PRO A 59 14.42 5.25 0.03
CA PRO A 59 15.17 5.47 -1.19
C PRO A 59 15.38 6.97 -1.40
N ALA A 60 16.58 7.38 -1.81
CA ALA A 60 16.81 8.75 -2.25
C ALA A 60 15.78 9.07 -3.34
N ALA A 61 15.01 10.15 -3.18
CA ALA A 61 13.93 10.53 -4.09
C ALA A 61 14.38 10.31 -5.54
N SER A 62 13.83 9.27 -6.17
CA SER A 62 14.21 8.92 -7.52
C SER A 62 13.82 10.11 -8.37
N ARG A 63 14.81 10.80 -8.94
CA ARG A 63 14.60 11.89 -9.90
C ARG A 63 14.08 11.25 -11.20
N VAL A 64 12.94 10.60 -11.17
CA VAL A 64 12.20 10.27 -12.37
C VAL A 64 11.55 11.60 -12.76
N PRO A 65 11.97 12.25 -13.86
CA PRO A 65 11.25 13.41 -14.35
C PRO A 65 9.81 12.96 -14.57
N ALA A 66 8.84 13.75 -14.10
CA ALA A 66 7.45 13.53 -14.46
C ALA A 66 7.37 13.51 -15.98
N THR A 67 7.22 12.32 -16.58
CA THR A 67 6.90 12.21 -18.01
C THR A 67 5.45 12.65 -18.14
N THR A 68 5.26 13.96 -18.24
CA THR A 68 4.08 14.57 -18.85
C THR A 68 4.06 14.11 -20.30
N GLY A 69 3.35 13.02 -20.56
CA GLY A 69 3.28 12.38 -21.87
C GLY A 69 1.94 11.68 -22.07
N ALA A 70 0.85 12.31 -21.63
CA ALA A 70 -0.50 11.93 -22.01
C ALA A 70 -1.23 13.19 -22.50
N ASN A 71 -1.09 13.49 -23.78
CA ASN A 71 -2.28 13.72 -24.60
C ASN A 71 -1.97 13.44 -26.07
N ALA A 72 -2.61 12.39 -26.57
CA ALA A 72 -2.88 12.22 -27.98
C ALA A 72 -3.79 13.36 -28.46
N ALA A 73 -3.51 13.87 -29.66
CA ALA A 73 -4.46 14.54 -30.53
C ALA A 73 -4.23 14.01 -31.94
#